data_AF-A0A7X8V746-F1
#
_entry.id   AF-A0A7X8V746-F1
#
_cell.length_a   1.000
_cell.length_b   1.000
_cell.length_c   1.000
_cell.angle_alpha   90.00
_cell.angle_beta   90.00
_cell.angle_gamma   90.00
#
_symmetry.space_group_name_H-M   'P 1'
#
loop_
_entity.id
_entity.type
_entity.pdbx_description
1 polymer ?
#
loop_
_entity_poly.entity_id
_entity_poly.type
_entity_poly.pdbx_seq_one_letter_code
_entity_poly.pdbx_strand_id
1 'polypeptide(L)'
;LCDDGSQLFRPAGHGALIYNLNSVEEELVSIKNIDNVAVERLLPVTALYKKVLIGRALELRDTIFGYLRSMDKGLSWDLVNEVEKWLDDVLCISFDSLPTKLEERAAVLRSKLDRPIRVCGMVRNLGEPGGGPFIIKGEDGSTSLQILEGAQINKEDAGSASAFAHSTHFNPVDIICCLRDYKGRRFDLLKHVDHNTGFISFKSHQGRELKALELPGLWNGAMSDWNTLFVEVPIDTFNPVKVVLDLLREAHQN
;
A
#
# COMPACT_ATOMS: atom_id res chain seq x y z
N LEU A 1 24.76 -14.30 14.99
CA LEU A 1 25.49 -15.46 14.43
C LEU A 1 24.85 -16.72 15.02
N CYS A 2 24.83 -17.83 14.29
CA CYS A 2 24.50 -19.14 14.85
C CYS A 2 25.61 -19.56 15.86
N ASP A 3 25.39 -20.63 16.62
CA ASP A 3 26.37 -21.13 17.60
C ASP A 3 27.71 -21.55 16.96
N ASP A 4 27.73 -21.75 15.64
CA ASP A 4 28.91 -22.05 14.83
C ASP A 4 29.63 -20.82 14.26
N GLY A 5 29.18 -19.60 14.60
CA GLY A 5 29.78 -18.34 14.11
C GLY A 5 29.32 -17.92 12.71
N SER A 6 28.42 -18.65 12.05
CA SER A 6 27.85 -18.26 10.75
C SER A 6 26.80 -17.15 10.89
N GLN A 7 26.55 -16.40 9.81
CA GLN A 7 25.47 -15.41 9.77
C GLN A 7 24.11 -16.12 9.90
N LEU A 8 23.35 -15.76 10.94
CA LEU A 8 22.01 -16.28 11.18
C LEU A 8 21.03 -15.52 10.29
N PHE A 9 20.57 -16.16 9.23
CA PHE A 9 19.49 -15.64 8.40
C PHE A 9 18.15 -16.17 8.93
N ARG A 10 17.21 -15.26 9.22
CA ARG A 10 15.81 -15.61 9.46
C ARG A 10 14.99 -15.12 8.27
N PRO A 11 13.89 -15.81 7.89
CA PRO A 11 12.98 -15.29 6.88
C PRO A 11 12.59 -13.86 7.24
N ALA A 12 12.96 -12.91 6.38
CA ALA A 12 12.51 -11.54 6.49
C ALA A 12 10.98 -11.54 6.26
N GLY A 13 10.23 -10.87 7.14
CA GLY A 13 8.78 -10.98 7.26
C GLY A 13 7.99 -10.51 6.03
N HIS A 14 7.21 -9.44 6.17
CA HIS A 14 6.22 -8.99 5.17
C HIS A 14 6.78 -8.87 3.74
N GLY A 15 8.03 -8.43 3.57
CA GLY A 15 8.68 -8.26 2.26
C GLY A 15 8.83 -9.54 1.42
N ALA A 16 8.72 -10.74 2.01
CA ALA A 16 8.71 -11.98 1.24
C ALA A 16 7.43 -12.18 0.40
N LEU A 17 6.32 -11.52 0.78
CA LEU A 17 5.04 -11.71 0.08
C LEU A 17 5.08 -11.17 -1.35
N ILE A 18 5.91 -10.16 -1.67
CA ILE A 18 5.95 -9.61 -3.03
C ILE A 18 6.36 -10.65 -4.06
N TYR A 19 7.23 -11.60 -3.69
CA TYR A 19 7.63 -12.71 -4.57
C TYR A 19 6.47 -13.67 -4.80
N ASN A 20 5.69 -13.97 -3.76
CA ASN A 20 4.48 -14.78 -3.88
C ASN A 20 3.43 -14.06 -4.71
N LEU A 21 3.22 -12.76 -4.51
CA LEU A 21 2.27 -11.98 -5.30
C LEU A 21 2.71 -11.89 -6.76
N ASN A 22 4.01 -11.78 -7.03
CA ASN A 22 4.57 -11.75 -8.38
C ASN A 22 4.41 -13.09 -9.13
N SER A 23 4.17 -14.21 -8.43
CA SER A 23 3.88 -15.49 -9.07
C SER A 23 2.39 -15.73 -9.33
N VAL A 24 1.49 -14.90 -8.78
CA VAL A 24 0.03 -15.01 -8.98
C VAL A 24 -0.37 -14.57 -10.39
N GLU A 25 -1.00 -15.45 -11.16
CA GLU A 25 -1.33 -15.18 -12.57
C GLU A 25 -2.59 -14.32 -12.73
N GLU A 26 -3.46 -14.32 -11.73
CA GLU A 26 -4.71 -13.58 -11.69
C GLU A 26 -4.48 -12.07 -11.79
N GLU A 27 -5.41 -11.38 -12.45
CA GLU A 27 -5.38 -9.92 -12.53
C GLU A 27 -5.71 -9.28 -11.19
N LEU A 28 -6.78 -9.75 -10.54
CA LEU A 28 -7.33 -9.17 -9.34
C LEU A 28 -7.06 -10.09 -8.15
N VAL A 29 -6.36 -9.58 -7.14
CA VAL A 29 -5.97 -10.35 -5.96
C VAL A 29 -6.46 -9.65 -4.70
N SER A 30 -7.15 -10.38 -3.83
CA SER A 30 -7.49 -9.89 -2.49
C SER A 30 -6.48 -10.41 -1.48
N ILE A 31 -5.82 -9.50 -0.77
CA ILE A 31 -4.95 -9.78 0.36
C ILE A 31 -5.73 -9.48 1.63
N LYS A 32 -5.71 -10.42 2.58
CA LYS A 32 -6.32 -10.31 3.91
C LYS A 32 -5.43 -11.02 4.93
N ASN A 33 -5.52 -10.63 6.19
CA ASN A 33 -4.91 -11.34 7.31
C ASN A 33 -5.97 -12.02 8.19
N ILE A 34 -5.52 -12.73 9.23
CA ILE A 34 -6.40 -13.43 10.17
C ILE A 34 -7.31 -12.47 10.95
N ASP A 35 -6.87 -11.24 11.19
CA ASP A 35 -7.66 -10.22 11.88
C ASP A 35 -8.86 -9.77 11.03
N ASN A 36 -8.87 -10.02 9.73
CA ASN A 36 -10.04 -9.74 8.88
C ASN A 36 -11.04 -10.91 8.83
N VAL A 37 -10.84 -11.99 9.59
CA VAL A 37 -11.80 -13.08 9.74
C VAL A 37 -12.83 -12.70 10.79
N ALA A 38 -14.10 -12.85 10.44
CA ALA A 38 -15.22 -12.40 11.27
C ALA A 38 -16.18 -13.56 11.54
N VAL A 39 -16.91 -13.49 12.66
CA VAL A 39 -17.99 -14.42 12.99
C VAL A 39 -19.18 -14.25 12.02
N GLU A 40 -20.05 -15.25 11.95
CA GLU A 40 -21.14 -15.31 10.95
C GLU A 40 -22.00 -14.04 10.93
N ARG A 41 -22.34 -13.50 12.10
CA ARG A 41 -23.11 -12.25 12.26
C ARG A 41 -22.48 -11.04 11.55
N LEU A 42 -21.16 -11.00 11.43
CA LEU A 42 -20.41 -9.88 10.82
C LEU A 42 -20.14 -10.10 9.31
N LEU A 43 -20.38 -11.31 8.78
CA LEU A 43 -20.16 -11.60 7.36
C LEU A 43 -20.91 -10.66 6.40
N PRO A 44 -22.17 -10.21 6.67
CA PRO A 44 -22.85 -9.28 5.78
C PRO A 44 -22.11 -7.96 5.59
N VAL A 45 -21.59 -7.35 6.68
CA VAL A 45 -20.84 -6.09 6.60
C VAL A 45 -19.48 -6.30 5.94
N THR A 46 -18.76 -7.39 6.29
CA THR A 46 -17.48 -7.73 5.66
C THR A 46 -17.65 -7.96 4.15
N ALA A 47 -18.70 -8.67 3.73
CA ALA A 47 -18.98 -8.95 2.32
C ALA A 47 -19.34 -7.68 1.54
N LEU A 48 -20.13 -6.77 2.14
CA LEU A 48 -20.47 -5.48 1.53
C LEU A 48 -19.21 -4.66 1.26
N TYR A 49 -18.36 -4.45 2.27
CA TYR A 49 -17.17 -3.62 2.10
C TYR A 49 -16.09 -4.28 1.26
N LYS A 50 -16.04 -5.62 1.22
CA LYS A 50 -15.23 -6.34 0.23
C LYS A 50 -15.65 -6.00 -1.20
N LYS A 51 -16.96 -5.98 -1.48
CA LYS A 51 -17.48 -5.56 -2.79
C LYS A 51 -17.18 -4.10 -3.09
N VAL A 52 -17.26 -3.21 -2.10
CA VAL A 52 -16.86 -1.80 -2.25
C VAL A 52 -15.39 -1.69 -2.66
N LEU A 53 -14.48 -2.35 -1.94
CA LEU A 53 -13.04 -2.31 -2.25
C LEU A 53 -12.75 -2.86 -3.65
N ILE A 54 -13.38 -3.98 -4.02
CA ILE A 54 -13.25 -4.57 -5.36
C ILE A 54 -13.78 -3.60 -6.42
N GLY A 55 -14.97 -3.03 -6.22
CA GLY A 55 -15.57 -2.07 -7.15
C GLY A 55 -14.69 -0.85 -7.35
N ARG A 56 -14.17 -0.27 -6.26
CA ARG A 56 -13.25 0.87 -6.30
C ARG A 56 -11.93 0.53 -7.01
N ALA A 57 -11.40 -0.68 -6.84
CA ALA A 57 -10.21 -1.13 -7.58
C ALA A 57 -10.46 -1.22 -9.09
N LEU A 58 -11.61 -1.79 -9.49
CA LEU A 58 -11.99 -1.91 -10.90
C LEU A 58 -12.25 -0.53 -11.53
N GLU A 59 -12.95 0.37 -10.84
CA GLU A 59 -13.19 1.75 -11.30
C GLU A 59 -11.88 2.53 -11.49
N LEU A 60 -10.97 2.41 -10.52
CA LEU A 60 -9.66 3.04 -10.61
C LEU A 60 -8.85 2.49 -11.79
N ARG A 61 -8.81 1.16 -11.93
CA ARG A 61 -8.15 0.46 -13.04
C ARG A 61 -8.70 0.93 -14.39
N ASP A 62 -10.02 0.92 -14.55
CA ASP A 62 -10.66 1.24 -15.82
C ASP A 62 -10.43 2.70 -16.22
N THR A 63 -10.40 3.61 -15.23
CA THR A 63 -10.05 5.02 -15.44
C THR A 63 -8.60 5.18 -15.91
N ILE A 64 -7.64 4.58 -15.21
CA ILE A 64 -6.21 4.60 -15.59
C ILE A 64 -6.02 4.02 -16.99
N PHE A 65 -6.63 2.87 -17.27
CA PHE A 65 -6.55 2.24 -18.58
C PHE A 65 -7.18 3.09 -19.68
N GLY A 66 -8.26 3.80 -19.36
CA GLY A 66 -8.90 4.79 -20.23
C GLY A 66 -7.90 5.88 -20.64
N TYR A 67 -7.24 6.51 -19.67
CA TYR A 67 -6.22 7.54 -19.95
C TYR A 67 -5.05 7.00 -20.78
N LEU A 68 -4.49 5.85 -20.42
CA LEU A 68 -3.37 5.24 -21.16
C LEU A 68 -3.75 4.95 -22.62
N ARG A 69 -4.97 4.44 -22.87
CA ARG A 69 -5.48 4.21 -24.23
C ARG A 69 -5.75 5.52 -24.98
N SER A 70 -6.22 6.57 -24.31
CA SER A 70 -6.40 7.88 -24.92
C SER A 70 -5.07 8.49 -25.32
N MET A 71 -4.05 8.39 -24.45
CA MET A 71 -2.69 8.84 -24.76
C MET A 71 -2.06 8.05 -25.92
N ASP A 72 -2.34 6.75 -26.06
CA ASP A 72 -1.89 5.92 -27.20
C ASP A 72 -2.52 6.38 -28.54
N LYS A 73 -3.74 6.93 -28.52
CA LYS A 73 -4.42 7.42 -29.73
C LYS A 73 -3.91 8.79 -30.19
N GLY A 74 -3.44 9.61 -29.26
CA GLY A 74 -2.88 10.92 -29.56
C GLY A 74 -2.75 11.77 -28.31
N LEU A 75 -1.72 12.61 -28.28
CA LEU A 75 -1.47 13.54 -27.19
C LEU A 75 -2.11 14.90 -27.50
N SER A 76 -2.66 15.52 -26.46
CA SER A 76 -3.10 16.92 -26.47
C SER A 76 -2.86 17.53 -25.09
N TRP A 77 -2.72 18.85 -25.03
CA TRP A 77 -2.56 19.55 -23.75
C TRP A 77 -3.78 19.37 -22.85
N ASP A 78 -5.00 19.34 -23.40
CA ASP A 78 -6.22 19.12 -22.63
C ASP A 78 -6.19 17.77 -21.91
N LEU A 79 -5.86 16.69 -22.63
CA LEU A 79 -5.73 15.35 -22.05
C LEU A 79 -4.64 15.28 -20.98
N VAL A 80 -3.46 15.87 -21.25
CA VAL A 80 -2.33 15.84 -20.31
C VAL A 80 -2.66 16.62 -19.03
N ASN A 81 -3.28 17.78 -19.14
CA ASN A 81 -3.69 18.59 -17.99
C ASN A 81 -4.82 17.92 -17.20
N GLU A 82 -5.77 17.27 -17.88
CA GLU A 82 -6.82 16.48 -17.23
C GLU A 82 -6.21 15.34 -16.41
N VAL A 83 -5.27 14.59 -16.99
CA VAL A 83 -4.58 13.48 -16.30
C VAL A 83 -3.76 13.99 -15.12
N GLU A 84 -3.01 15.08 -15.29
CA GLU A 84 -2.22 15.70 -14.24
C GLU A 84 -3.12 16.08 -13.05
N LYS A 85 -4.24 16.75 -13.32
CA LYS A 85 -5.22 17.12 -12.30
C LYS A 85 -5.86 15.90 -11.63
N TRP A 86 -6.20 14.88 -12.41
CA TRP A 86 -6.82 13.67 -11.88
C TRP A 86 -5.86 12.88 -10.97
N LEU A 87 -4.57 12.82 -11.33
CA LEU A 87 -3.53 12.19 -10.50
C LEU A 87 -3.42 12.88 -9.14
N ASP A 88 -3.47 14.21 -9.10
CA ASP A 88 -3.45 14.96 -7.84
C ASP A 88 -4.75 14.75 -7.04
N ASP A 89 -5.90 14.99 -7.67
CA ASP A 89 -7.21 14.93 -7.00
C ASP A 89 -7.55 13.54 -6.44
N VAL A 90 -7.16 12.47 -7.14
CA VAL A 90 -7.59 11.08 -6.81
C VAL A 90 -6.50 10.26 -6.15
N LEU A 91 -5.25 10.40 -6.59
CA LEU A 91 -4.12 9.59 -6.10
C LEU A 91 -3.14 10.39 -5.24
N CYS A 92 -3.39 11.70 -5.06
CA CYS A 92 -2.49 12.63 -4.38
C CYS A 92 -1.06 12.56 -4.96
N ILE A 93 -0.96 12.42 -6.29
CA ILE A 93 0.30 12.46 -7.04
C ILE A 93 0.41 13.84 -7.69
N SER A 94 1.16 14.72 -7.04
CA SER A 94 1.58 16.02 -7.54
C SER A 94 3.08 16.04 -7.81
N PHE A 95 3.56 17.06 -8.51
CA PHE A 95 4.96 17.19 -8.91
C PHE A 95 5.45 18.59 -8.58
N ASP A 96 6.69 18.70 -8.09
CA ASP A 96 7.32 20.03 -7.91
C ASP A 96 7.47 20.78 -9.23
N SER A 97 7.79 20.05 -10.29
CA SER A 97 7.91 20.59 -11.63
C SER A 97 7.67 19.50 -12.68
N LEU A 98 7.13 19.89 -13.82
CA LEU A 98 6.91 19.01 -14.97
C LEU A 98 7.53 19.63 -16.22
N PRO A 99 7.98 18.79 -17.18
CA PRO A 99 8.48 19.27 -18.46
C PRO A 99 7.49 20.20 -19.17
N THR A 100 8.01 21.12 -19.98
CA THR A 100 7.20 22.07 -20.76
C THR A 100 6.83 21.56 -22.14
N LYS A 101 7.48 20.50 -22.62
CA LYS A 101 7.10 19.83 -23.87
C LYS A 101 6.02 18.78 -23.61
N LEU A 102 5.05 18.71 -24.51
CA LEU A 102 3.88 17.87 -24.37
C LEU A 102 4.25 16.39 -24.22
N GLU A 103 5.14 15.89 -25.08
CA GLU A 103 5.55 14.48 -25.13
C GLU A 103 6.34 14.09 -23.87
N GLU A 104 7.24 14.97 -23.41
CA GLU A 104 8.04 14.73 -22.20
C GLU A 104 7.15 14.73 -20.95
N ARG A 105 6.21 15.68 -20.84
CA ARG A 105 5.25 15.71 -19.74
C ARG A 105 4.34 14.48 -19.77
N ALA A 106 3.80 14.13 -20.92
CA ALA A 106 2.96 12.94 -21.09
C ALA A 106 3.72 11.65 -20.71
N ALA A 107 5.02 11.55 -21.00
CA ALA A 107 5.84 10.41 -20.60
C ALA A 107 5.98 10.28 -19.08
N VAL A 108 6.14 11.41 -18.36
CA VAL A 108 6.16 11.43 -16.89
C VAL A 108 4.81 11.01 -16.31
N LEU A 109 3.70 11.56 -16.80
CA LEU A 109 2.37 11.17 -16.31
C LEU A 109 2.05 9.70 -16.62
N ARG A 110 2.45 9.23 -17.81
CA ARG A 110 2.30 7.82 -18.19
C ARG A 110 3.10 6.90 -17.27
N SER A 111 4.32 7.26 -16.88
CA SER A 111 5.11 6.43 -15.96
C SER A 111 4.47 6.33 -14.57
N LYS A 112 3.63 7.30 -14.18
CA LYS A 112 2.83 7.29 -12.96
C LYS A 112 1.55 6.46 -13.10
N LEU A 113 0.89 6.52 -14.25
CA LEU A 113 -0.31 5.73 -14.55
C LEU A 113 -0.01 4.23 -14.77
N ASP A 114 1.05 3.89 -15.50
CA ASP A 114 1.34 2.52 -15.94
C ASP A 114 2.10 1.73 -14.86
N ARG A 115 1.43 1.54 -13.71
CA ARG A 115 1.93 0.86 -12.51
C ARG A 115 0.89 -0.12 -11.97
N PRO A 116 1.30 -1.12 -11.17
CA PRO A 116 0.36 -1.94 -10.40
C PRO A 116 -0.53 -1.07 -9.50
N ILE A 117 -1.77 -1.54 -9.27
CA ILE A 117 -2.76 -0.80 -8.49
C ILE A 117 -3.02 -1.54 -7.18
N ARG A 118 -3.18 -0.79 -6.10
CA ARG A 118 -3.72 -1.30 -4.83
C ARG A 118 -4.79 -0.36 -4.27
N VAL A 119 -5.91 -0.93 -3.87
CA VAL A 119 -6.95 -0.24 -3.10
C VAL A 119 -6.96 -0.84 -1.70
N CYS A 120 -6.72 0.00 -0.71
CA CYS A 120 -6.51 -0.42 0.66
C CYS A 120 -7.66 0.09 1.54
N GLY A 121 -8.33 -0.84 2.24
CA GLY A 121 -9.26 -0.48 3.29
C GLY A 121 -8.53 0.22 4.43
N MET A 122 -9.15 1.24 5.01
CA MET A 122 -8.64 2.00 6.14
C MET A 122 -9.72 2.04 7.23
N VAL A 123 -9.38 1.63 8.44
CA VAL A 123 -10.28 1.68 9.59
C VAL A 123 -9.84 2.80 10.52
N ARG A 124 -10.80 3.41 11.24
CA ARG A 124 -10.48 4.42 12.26
C ARG A 124 -9.58 3.83 13.33
N ASN A 125 -8.52 4.54 13.67
CA ASN A 125 -7.59 4.12 14.69
C ASN A 125 -8.18 4.39 16.08
N LEU A 126 -8.33 3.33 16.88
CA LEU A 126 -8.79 3.39 18.27
C LEU A 126 -7.64 3.28 19.29
N GLY A 127 -6.41 3.63 18.86
CA GLY A 127 -5.18 3.53 19.66
C GLY A 127 -4.38 2.26 19.38
N GLU A 128 -4.69 1.53 18.30
CA GLU A 128 -3.98 0.33 17.91
C GLU A 128 -2.69 0.70 17.15
N PRO A 129 -1.55 0.04 17.46
CA PRO A 129 -0.34 0.19 16.66
C PRO A 129 -0.55 -0.46 15.29
N GLY A 130 -0.20 0.27 14.23
CA GLY A 130 -0.30 -0.18 12.84
C GLY A 130 0.19 0.89 11.85
N GLY A 131 0.29 0.50 10.58
CA GLY A 131 0.64 1.43 9.50
C GLY A 131 -0.52 2.35 9.13
N GLY A 132 -0.28 3.66 9.13
CA GLY A 132 -1.27 4.69 8.81
C GLY A 132 -1.17 5.20 7.37
N PRO A 133 -2.24 5.81 6.81
CA PRO A 133 -2.19 6.42 5.49
C PRO A 133 -1.46 7.77 5.54
N PHE A 134 -0.46 7.96 4.67
CA PHE A 134 0.29 9.21 4.54
C PHE A 134 0.55 9.55 3.08
N ILE A 135 0.68 10.84 2.79
CA ILE A 135 1.26 11.31 1.53
C ILE A 135 2.76 11.50 1.77
N ILE A 136 3.58 10.85 0.96
CA ILE A 136 5.04 11.00 0.98
C ILE A 136 5.50 11.76 -0.25
N LYS A 137 6.67 12.37 -0.14
CA LYS A 137 7.40 12.92 -1.28
C LYS A 137 8.53 11.97 -1.66
N GLY A 138 8.52 11.50 -2.91
CA GLY A 138 9.55 10.64 -3.47
C GLY A 138 10.82 11.40 -3.85
N GLU A 139 11.90 10.67 -4.11
CA GLU A 139 13.17 11.23 -4.58
C GLU A 139 13.05 11.91 -5.95
N ASP A 140 12.09 11.48 -6.77
CA ASP A 140 11.77 12.07 -8.06
C ASP A 140 10.98 13.39 -7.98
N GLY A 141 10.73 13.88 -6.76
CA GLY A 141 9.99 15.11 -6.50
C GLY A 141 8.48 15.00 -6.64
N SER A 142 7.94 13.80 -6.90
CA SER A 142 6.50 13.56 -6.94
C SER A 142 5.96 13.12 -5.58
N THR A 143 4.67 13.33 -5.32
CA THR A 143 4.00 12.79 -4.13
C THR A 143 3.34 11.44 -4.41
N SER A 144 3.13 10.62 -3.37
CA SER A 144 2.34 9.38 -3.47
C SER A 144 1.75 8.97 -2.13
N LEU A 145 0.66 8.20 -2.16
CA LEU A 145 0.02 7.62 -0.98
C LEU A 145 0.74 6.33 -0.52
N GLN A 146 1.11 6.28 0.76
CA GLN A 146 1.81 5.16 1.39
C GLN A 146 1.24 4.81 2.79
N ILE A 147 1.55 3.63 3.29
CA ILE A 147 1.03 3.07 4.55
C ILE A 147 2.15 3.03 5.61
N LEU A 148 2.60 4.17 6.13
CA LEU A 148 3.78 4.24 7.00
C LEU A 148 3.54 3.72 8.41
N GLU A 149 4.48 2.92 8.92
CA GLU A 149 4.56 2.56 10.33
C GLU A 149 5.33 3.61 11.13
N GLY A 150 5.09 3.67 12.46
CA GLY A 150 5.73 4.66 13.33
C GLY A 150 7.27 4.61 13.36
N ALA A 151 7.88 3.48 12.99
CA ALA A 151 9.34 3.34 12.88
C ALA A 151 9.93 4.01 11.63
N GLN A 152 9.09 4.29 10.62
CA GLN A 152 9.49 4.89 9.34
C GLN A 152 9.30 6.41 9.31
N ILE A 153 8.76 6.98 10.40
CA ILE A 153 8.44 8.41 10.50
C ILE A 153 9.49 9.08 11.37
N ASN A 154 10.12 10.12 10.83
CA ASN A 154 11.05 10.94 11.59
C ASN A 154 10.30 11.79 12.61
N LYS A 155 10.36 11.41 13.89
CA LYS A 155 9.69 12.14 14.98
C LYS A 155 10.42 13.41 15.43
N GLU A 156 11.65 13.61 14.96
CA GLU A 156 12.41 14.84 15.22
C GLU A 156 11.98 15.97 14.27
N ASP A 157 11.39 15.63 13.13
CA ASP A 157 10.74 16.58 12.23
C ASP A 157 9.34 16.94 12.75
N ALA A 158 9.13 18.22 13.06
CA ALA A 158 7.87 18.69 13.66
C ALA A 158 6.65 18.47 12.74
N GLY A 159 6.84 18.56 11.42
CA GLY A 159 5.78 18.31 10.43
C GLY A 159 5.34 16.85 10.44
N SER A 160 6.29 15.94 10.31
CA SER A 160 6.10 14.49 10.33
C SER A 160 5.53 14.01 11.68
N ALA A 161 6.03 14.55 12.79
CA ALA A 161 5.49 14.25 14.12
C ALA A 161 4.03 14.71 14.27
N SER A 162 3.70 15.89 13.76
CA SER A 162 2.32 16.40 13.76
C SER A 162 1.41 15.55 12.88
N ALA A 163 1.83 15.21 11.66
CA ALA A 163 1.06 14.36 10.76
C ALA A 163 0.79 12.98 11.37
N PHE A 164 1.79 12.38 12.04
CA PHE A 164 1.61 11.12 12.75
C PHE A 164 0.63 11.24 13.91
N ALA A 165 0.74 12.29 14.74
CA ALA A 165 -0.13 12.51 15.89
C ALA A 165 -1.61 12.74 15.50
N HIS A 166 -1.85 13.32 14.32
CA HIS A 166 -3.20 13.57 13.80
C HIS A 166 -3.71 12.47 12.85
N SER A 167 -2.95 11.39 12.67
CA SER A 167 -3.40 10.26 11.85
C SER A 167 -4.62 9.59 12.50
N THR A 168 -5.72 9.54 11.77
CA THR A 168 -7.02 9.06 12.28
C THR A 168 -7.31 7.62 11.90
N HIS A 169 -6.51 7.02 11.02
CA HIS A 169 -6.79 5.72 10.42
C HIS A 169 -5.55 4.84 10.38
N PHE A 170 -5.74 3.53 10.27
CA PHE A 170 -4.69 2.58 9.95
C PHE A 170 -5.19 1.51 8.97
N ASN A 171 -4.25 0.83 8.32
CA ASN A 171 -4.55 -0.24 7.39
C ASN A 171 -4.68 -1.59 8.12
N PRO A 172 -5.83 -2.28 8.05
CA PRO A 172 -6.05 -3.59 8.64
C PRO A 172 -5.59 -4.75 7.73
N VAL A 173 -4.74 -4.47 6.72
CA VAL A 173 -4.29 -5.46 5.73
C VAL A 173 -5.44 -6.03 4.87
N ASP A 174 -6.49 -5.24 4.62
CA ASP A 174 -7.50 -5.55 3.60
C ASP A 174 -7.20 -4.76 2.32
N ILE A 175 -6.64 -5.44 1.31
CA ILE A 175 -6.10 -4.82 0.10
C ILE A 175 -6.56 -5.58 -1.14
N ILE A 176 -7.01 -4.84 -2.15
CA ILE A 176 -7.31 -5.35 -3.47
C ILE A 176 -6.24 -4.86 -4.44
N CYS A 177 -5.54 -5.78 -5.09
CA CYS A 177 -4.47 -5.49 -6.05
C CYS A 177 -4.94 -5.77 -7.48
N CYS A 178 -4.55 -4.91 -8.43
CA CYS A 178 -4.62 -5.20 -9.87
C CYS A 178 -3.21 -5.34 -10.43
N LEU A 179 -2.89 -6.50 -11.01
CA LEU A 179 -1.52 -6.91 -11.35
C LEU A 179 -1.23 -6.91 -12.86
N ARG A 180 -2.17 -6.45 -13.68
CA ARG A 180 -2.01 -6.34 -15.14
C ARG A 180 -2.13 -4.91 -15.62
N ASP A 181 -1.45 -4.63 -16.71
CA ASP A 181 -1.53 -3.35 -17.40
C ASP A 181 -2.75 -3.26 -18.32
N TYR A 182 -2.93 -2.08 -18.92
CA TYR A 182 -4.04 -1.78 -19.84
C TYR A 182 -4.02 -2.58 -21.15
N LYS A 183 -2.94 -3.33 -21.42
CA LYS A 183 -2.79 -4.26 -22.55
C LYS A 183 -2.95 -5.73 -22.13
N GLY A 184 -3.29 -5.99 -20.86
CA GLY A 184 -3.47 -7.33 -20.30
C GLY A 184 -2.18 -8.05 -19.94
N ARG A 185 -1.02 -7.37 -20.03
CA ARG A 185 0.29 -7.93 -19.67
C ARG A 185 0.46 -7.84 -18.16
N ARG A 186 1.08 -8.86 -17.55
CA ARG A 186 1.38 -8.85 -16.12
C ARG A 186 2.52 -7.88 -15.84
N PHE A 187 2.40 -7.11 -14.76
CA PHE A 187 3.52 -6.36 -14.23
C PHE A 187 4.54 -7.32 -13.60
N ASP A 188 5.82 -6.98 -13.72
CA ASP A 188 6.86 -7.58 -12.89
C ASP A 188 6.97 -6.75 -11.61
N LEU A 189 6.31 -7.21 -10.55
CA LEU A 189 6.16 -6.45 -9.30
C LEU A 189 7.50 -6.16 -8.63
N LEU A 190 8.54 -6.95 -8.92
CA LEU A 190 9.89 -6.75 -8.40
C LEU A 190 10.53 -5.45 -8.90
N LYS A 191 10.07 -4.93 -10.05
CA LYS A 191 10.52 -3.62 -10.58
C LYS A 191 9.90 -2.43 -9.86
N HIS A 192 8.89 -2.66 -9.04
CA HIS A 192 8.17 -1.64 -8.27
C HIS A 192 8.51 -1.70 -6.78
N VAL A 193 9.60 -2.40 -6.42
CA VAL A 193 10.14 -2.49 -5.07
C VAL A 193 11.18 -1.39 -4.87
N ASP A 194 11.03 -0.61 -3.81
CA ASP A 194 12.09 0.28 -3.32
C ASP A 194 13.04 -0.49 -2.39
N HIS A 195 14.21 -0.85 -2.92
CA HIS A 195 15.24 -1.57 -2.19
C HIS A 195 15.95 -0.73 -1.11
N ASN A 196 15.82 0.60 -1.14
CA ASN A 196 16.42 1.49 -0.15
C ASN A 196 15.63 1.54 1.16
N THR A 197 14.40 1.01 1.18
CA THR A 197 13.53 0.96 2.37
C THR A 197 13.73 -0.27 3.26
N GLY A 198 14.73 -1.11 2.97
CA GLY A 198 15.15 -2.15 3.90
C GLY A 198 15.61 -1.51 5.22
N PHE A 199 15.16 -2.03 6.36
CA PHE A 199 15.50 -1.47 7.67
C PHE A 199 16.14 -2.52 8.58
N ILE A 200 16.98 -2.06 9.50
CA ILE A 200 17.56 -2.92 10.53
C ILE A 200 16.60 -2.92 11.72
N SER A 201 16.01 -4.07 12.04
CA SER A 201 15.27 -4.27 13.28
C SER A 201 16.18 -4.82 14.37
N PHE A 202 15.85 -4.46 15.61
CA PHE A 202 16.48 -4.99 16.81
C PHE A 202 15.50 -5.96 17.46
N LYS A 203 15.90 -7.23 17.62
CA LYS A 203 15.10 -8.28 18.26
C LYS A 203 15.89 -8.90 19.39
N SER A 204 15.23 -9.23 20.51
CA SER A 204 15.86 -10.01 21.56
C SER A 204 15.59 -11.51 21.35
N HIS A 205 16.62 -12.34 21.46
CA HIS A 205 16.47 -13.79 21.48
C HIS A 205 17.37 -14.36 22.57
N GLN A 206 16.77 -15.09 23.51
CA GLN A 206 17.48 -15.70 24.65
C GLN A 206 18.38 -14.70 25.42
N GLY A 207 17.90 -13.47 25.61
CA GLY A 207 18.64 -12.43 26.34
C GLY A 207 19.78 -11.76 25.55
N ARG A 208 19.99 -12.10 24.28
CA ARG A 208 20.92 -11.40 23.38
C ARG A 208 20.18 -10.49 22.41
N GLU A 209 20.71 -9.28 22.20
CA GLU A 209 20.25 -8.39 21.13
C GLU A 209 20.76 -8.90 19.78
N LEU A 210 19.82 -9.04 18.84
CA LEU A 210 20.08 -9.41 17.47
C LEU A 210 19.72 -8.23 16.56
N LYS A 211 20.64 -7.89 15.66
CA LYS A 211 20.34 -7.04 14.50
C LYS A 211 19.86 -7.94 13.37
N ALA A 212 18.65 -7.68 12.88
CA ALA A 212 18.11 -8.36 11.71
C ALA A 212 17.90 -7.33 10.60
N LEU A 213 18.53 -7.57 9.45
CA LEU A 213 18.20 -6.82 8.23
C LEU A 213 16.85 -7.32 7.73
N GLU A 214 15.83 -6.46 7.79
CA GLU A 214 14.53 -6.75 7.20
C GLU A 214 14.52 -6.29 5.74
N LEU A 215 13.96 -7.13 4.86
CA LEU A 215 13.64 -6.74 3.50
C LEU A 215 12.68 -5.54 3.51
N PRO A 216 12.65 -4.73 2.44
CA PRO A 216 11.63 -3.70 2.24
C PRO A 216 10.27 -4.16 2.72
N GLY A 217 9.67 -3.41 3.65
CA GLY A 217 8.35 -3.74 4.19
C GLY A 217 7.34 -3.85 3.05
N LEU A 218 6.44 -4.83 3.12
CA LEU A 218 5.55 -5.16 2.01
C LEU A 218 4.78 -3.96 1.47
N TRP A 219 4.29 -3.08 2.35
CA TRP A 219 3.42 -1.98 1.97
C TRP A 219 4.21 -0.76 1.47
N ASN A 220 5.25 -0.31 2.17
CA ASN A 220 5.93 0.94 1.76
C ASN A 220 7.18 0.71 0.93
N GLY A 221 7.76 -0.48 1.02
CA GLY A 221 8.97 -0.83 0.33
C GLY A 221 8.69 -1.66 -0.90
N ALA A 222 8.07 -2.83 -0.69
CA ALA A 222 7.79 -3.74 -1.80
C ALA A 222 6.64 -3.27 -2.72
N MET A 223 5.84 -2.31 -2.26
CA MET A 223 4.75 -1.69 -3.00
C MET A 223 4.87 -0.16 -3.05
N SER A 224 6.10 0.36 -3.00
CA SER A 224 6.37 1.81 -3.01
C SER A 224 5.89 2.47 -4.30
N ASP A 225 6.12 1.83 -5.44
CA ASP A 225 5.85 2.38 -6.77
C ASP A 225 4.51 1.90 -7.35
N TRP A 226 3.45 1.93 -6.53
CA TRP A 226 2.11 1.45 -6.87
C TRP A 226 1.09 2.60 -6.87
N ASN A 227 0.12 2.54 -7.77
CA ASN A 227 -1.05 3.41 -7.73
C ASN A 227 -1.93 3.02 -6.55
N THR A 228 -1.95 3.87 -5.53
CA THR A 228 -2.53 3.56 -4.23
C THR A 228 -3.77 4.41 -3.99
N LEU A 229 -4.88 3.78 -3.60
CA LEU A 229 -6.09 4.48 -3.19
C LEU A 229 -6.54 3.95 -1.82
N PHE A 230 -6.90 4.87 -0.93
CA PHE A 230 -7.40 4.55 0.39
C PHE A 230 -8.92 4.71 0.47
N VAL A 231 -9.58 3.75 1.11
CA VAL A 231 -11.04 3.73 1.28
C VAL A 231 -11.35 3.51 2.75
N GLU A 232 -12.06 4.45 3.38
CA GLU A 232 -12.57 4.26 4.74
C GLU A 232 -13.57 3.09 4.75
N VAL A 233 -13.35 2.13 5.66
CA VAL A 233 -14.22 0.98 5.89
C VAL A 233 -14.55 0.89 7.40
N PRO A 234 -15.70 0.29 7.78
CA PRO A 234 -16.08 0.17 9.18
C PRO A 234 -15.08 -0.67 9.97
N ILE A 235 -14.93 -0.32 11.24
CA ILE A 235 -14.09 -1.06 12.17
C ILE A 235 -14.51 -2.53 12.28
N ASP A 236 -15.80 -2.85 12.09
CA ASP A 236 -16.34 -4.21 12.14
C ASP A 236 -15.75 -5.16 11.08
N THR A 237 -15.10 -4.62 10.05
CA THR A 237 -14.37 -5.40 9.05
C THR A 237 -12.99 -5.88 9.54
N PHE A 238 -12.59 -5.45 10.73
CA PHE A 238 -11.31 -5.74 11.36
C PHE A 238 -11.48 -6.16 12.83
N ASN A 239 -11.17 -7.42 13.11
CA ASN A 239 -11.40 -8.11 14.38
C ASN A 239 -10.08 -8.72 14.90
N PRO A 240 -9.13 -7.90 15.37
CA PRO A 240 -7.83 -8.39 15.82
C PRO A 240 -7.93 -9.04 17.21
N VAL A 241 -7.12 -10.08 17.43
CA VAL A 241 -6.94 -10.73 18.74
C VAL A 241 -5.46 -10.66 19.11
N LYS A 242 -5.10 -9.73 19.99
CA LYS A 242 -3.72 -9.53 20.47
C LYS A 242 -3.48 -10.21 21.82
N VAL A 243 -4.48 -10.23 22.68
CA VAL A 243 -4.48 -10.94 23.97
C VAL A 243 -5.70 -11.83 24.11
N VAL A 244 -5.63 -12.84 24.97
CA VAL A 244 -6.73 -13.80 25.20
C VAL A 244 -8.05 -13.09 25.55
N LEU A 245 -7.99 -11.97 26.29
CA LEU A 245 -9.17 -11.19 26.65
C LEU A 245 -9.87 -10.53 25.46
N ASP A 246 -9.19 -10.35 24.32
CA ASP A 246 -9.83 -9.78 23.12
C ASP A 246 -10.93 -10.70 22.59
N LEU A 247 -10.85 -12.02 22.82
CA LEU A 247 -11.91 -12.97 22.47
C LEU A 247 -13.23 -12.71 23.19
N LEU A 248 -13.22 -11.93 24.28
CA LEU A 248 -14.44 -11.54 25.00
C LEU A 248 -15.17 -10.35 24.36
N ARG A 249 -14.57 -9.68 23.37
CA ARG A 249 -15.23 -8.59 22.64
C ARG A 249 -16.40 -9.14 21.84
N GLU A 250 -17.47 -8.35 21.68
CA GLU A 250 -18.69 -8.74 20.96
C GLU A 250 -18.42 -9.21 19.51
N ALA A 251 -17.33 -8.74 18.91
CA ALA A 251 -16.87 -9.15 17.59
C ALA A 251 -16.49 -10.65 17.48
N HIS A 252 -16.19 -11.30 18.60
CA HIS A 252 -15.78 -12.71 18.67
C HIS A 252 -16.80 -13.60 19.39
N GLN A 253 -17.94 -13.04 19.79
CA GLN A 253 -19.04 -13.76 20.44
C GLN A 253 -20.10 -14.13 19.39
N ASN A 254 -20.72 -15.30 19.55
CA ASN A 254 -21.78 -15.81 18.66
C ASN A 254 -23.15 -15.22 19.00
#